data_AF-A0A497N863-F1
#
_entry.id   AF-A0A497N863-F1
#
_cell.length_a   1.000
_cell.length_b   1.000
_cell.length_c   1.000
_cell.angle_alpha   90.00
_cell.angle_beta   90.00
_cell.angle_gamma   90.00
#
_symmetry.space_group_name_H-M   'P 1'
#
loop_
_entity.id
_entity.type
_entity.pdbx_description
1 polymer ?
#
loop_
_entity_poly.entity_id
_entity_poly.type
_entity_poly.pdbx_seq_one_letter_code
_entity_poly.pdbx_strand_id
1 'polypeptide(L)'
;MPKKFFVTGGCAVSSVSPLNAFDAALVKAGIAQCNLVPVSSILPPDAEKVEPVEITPGTVTFCVMARMDGDPGERIGAGIGWGWAEKPDGLRYGFVAEAHGYKDFKSLEREIFESLKEMARIRGMKLINYDVKMESLSIPKDMYGCAVAALVFVPWGFEETLRKVPFQAGLPAELEETAEKSQIRKNRL
;
A
#
# COMPACT_ATOMS: atom_id res chain seq x y z
N MET A 1 15.58 -0.53 5.33
CA MET A 1 14.25 -0.69 4.72
C MET A 1 13.30 -1.13 5.82
N PRO A 2 12.03 -0.72 5.81
CA PRO A 2 11.07 -1.16 6.82
C PRO A 2 10.99 -2.69 6.86
N LYS A 3 11.10 -3.27 8.05
CA LYS A 3 10.94 -4.73 8.24
C LYS A 3 9.53 -5.10 8.69
N LYS A 4 8.81 -4.19 9.30
CA LYS A 4 7.47 -4.44 9.85
C LYS A 4 6.48 -3.45 9.29
N PHE A 5 5.26 -3.92 9.07
CA PHE A 5 4.13 -3.07 8.75
C PHE A 5 2.90 -3.56 9.50
N PHE A 6 1.95 -2.67 9.72
CA PHE A 6 0.61 -3.05 10.14
C PHE A 6 -0.40 -2.42 9.19
N VAL A 7 -1.65 -2.88 9.27
CA VAL A 7 -2.74 -2.33 8.46
C VAL A 7 -3.85 -1.87 9.39
N THR A 8 -4.38 -0.69 9.14
CA THR A 8 -5.43 -0.07 9.94
C THR A 8 -6.46 0.63 9.06
N GLY A 9 -7.58 1.02 9.64
CA GLY A 9 -8.61 1.79 8.97
C GLY A 9 -9.59 2.40 9.95
N GLY A 10 -10.29 3.45 9.50
CA GLY A 10 -11.33 4.11 10.27
C GLY A 10 -12.27 4.91 9.39
N CYS A 11 -13.54 4.96 9.81
CA CYS A 11 -14.57 5.83 9.25
C CYS A 11 -15.09 6.79 10.31
N ALA A 12 -15.18 8.07 9.99
CA ALA A 12 -15.77 9.06 10.90
C ALA A 12 -16.58 10.12 10.16
N VAL A 13 -17.36 10.87 10.94
CA VAL A 13 -18.18 11.97 10.47
C VAL A 13 -17.91 13.21 11.32
N SER A 14 -18.17 14.39 10.76
CA SER A 14 -18.10 15.66 11.49
C SER A 14 -19.15 16.65 10.98
N SER A 15 -19.83 17.33 11.89
CA SER A 15 -20.71 18.46 11.57
C SER A 15 -19.95 19.76 11.32
N VAL A 16 -18.62 19.77 11.51
CA VAL A 16 -17.80 20.99 11.50
C VAL A 16 -17.14 21.20 10.15
N SER A 17 -16.38 20.21 9.67
CA SER A 17 -15.67 20.30 8.39
C SER A 17 -15.22 18.92 7.89
N PRO A 18 -14.89 18.79 6.59
CA PRO A 18 -14.23 17.59 6.05
C PRO A 18 -12.91 17.26 6.76
N LEU A 19 -12.12 18.28 7.15
CA LEU A 19 -10.85 18.08 7.83
C LEU A 19 -11.04 17.43 9.21
N ASN A 20 -12.07 17.84 9.96
CA ASN A 20 -12.37 17.22 11.24
C ASN A 20 -12.93 15.80 11.10
N ALA A 21 -13.66 15.50 10.02
CA ALA A 21 -14.08 14.13 9.72
C ALA A 21 -12.86 13.24 9.42
N PHE A 22 -11.90 13.75 8.66
CA PHE A 22 -10.64 13.06 8.39
C PHE A 22 -9.81 12.82 9.64
N ASP A 23 -9.61 13.84 10.48
CA ASP A 23 -8.88 13.71 11.74
C ASP A 23 -9.53 12.66 12.66
N ALA A 24 -10.86 12.69 12.80
CA ALA A 24 -11.59 11.68 13.56
C ALA A 24 -11.49 10.26 12.96
N ALA A 25 -11.37 10.14 11.63
CA ALA A 25 -11.14 8.86 10.97
C ALA A 25 -9.73 8.32 11.28
N LEU A 26 -8.71 9.19 11.30
CA LEU A 26 -7.35 8.84 11.72
C LEU A 26 -7.30 8.44 13.20
N VAL A 27 -8.09 9.07 14.07
CA VAL A 27 -8.19 8.70 15.49
C VAL A 27 -8.73 7.28 15.62
N LYS A 28 -9.80 6.94 14.90
CA LYS A 28 -10.33 5.58 14.87
C LYS A 28 -9.36 4.56 14.27
N ALA A 29 -8.56 4.98 13.31
CA ALA A 29 -7.49 4.18 12.73
C ALA A 29 -6.25 4.06 13.65
N GLY A 30 -6.20 4.77 14.79
CA GLY A 30 -5.09 4.69 15.73
C GLY A 30 -3.78 5.35 15.25
N ILE A 31 -3.86 6.24 14.26
CA ILE A 31 -2.69 6.86 13.61
C ILE A 31 -2.77 8.39 13.50
N ALA A 32 -3.74 9.03 14.17
CA ALA A 32 -3.91 10.49 14.16
C ALA A 32 -2.73 11.26 14.75
N GLN A 33 -1.98 10.64 15.66
CA GLN A 33 -0.82 11.25 16.30
C GLN A 33 0.42 11.28 15.39
N CYS A 34 0.40 10.60 14.25
CA CYS A 34 1.54 10.48 13.34
C CYS A 34 1.56 11.59 12.29
N ASN A 35 2.75 12.02 11.88
CA ASN A 35 2.93 12.81 10.67
C ASN A 35 3.01 11.86 9.46
N LEU A 36 1.87 11.58 8.83
CA LEU A 36 1.77 10.58 7.77
C LEU A 36 2.39 11.06 6.46
N VAL A 37 3.29 10.24 5.89
CA VAL A 37 3.93 10.48 4.59
C VAL A 37 3.52 9.38 3.62
N PRO A 38 2.71 9.69 2.59
CA PRO A 38 2.37 8.73 1.55
C PRO A 38 3.61 8.27 0.79
N VAL A 39 3.74 6.96 0.61
CA VAL A 39 4.77 6.32 -0.21
C VAL A 39 4.15 5.39 -1.24
N SER A 40 4.98 4.87 -2.13
CA SER A 40 4.55 3.96 -3.19
C SER A 40 4.29 2.52 -2.69
N SER A 41 3.79 1.72 -3.62
CA SER A 41 3.10 0.44 -3.43
C SER A 41 3.97 -0.82 -3.24
N ILE A 42 5.14 -0.76 -2.60
CA ILE A 42 6.05 -1.93 -2.51
C ILE A 42 6.33 -2.34 -1.06
N LEU A 43 6.19 -3.64 -0.79
CA LEU A 43 6.67 -4.28 0.45
C LEU A 43 8.01 -4.98 0.21
N PRO A 44 9.02 -4.76 1.06
CA PRO A 44 10.25 -5.54 1.04
C PRO A 44 9.98 -7.05 1.14
N PRO A 45 10.82 -7.92 0.54
CA PRO A 45 10.60 -9.37 0.50
C PRO A 45 10.44 -10.04 1.88
N ASP A 46 11.05 -9.45 2.91
CA ASP A 46 11.04 -9.94 4.29
C ASP A 46 10.18 -9.08 5.22
N ALA A 47 9.33 -8.23 4.66
CA ALA A 47 8.42 -7.41 5.45
C ALA A 47 7.39 -8.31 6.18
N GLU A 48 7.26 -8.10 7.48
CA GLU A 48 6.38 -8.85 8.35
C GLU A 48 5.17 -8.00 8.74
N LYS A 49 3.96 -8.56 8.55
CA LYS A 49 2.75 -7.96 9.10
C LYS A 49 2.73 -8.19 10.61
N VAL A 50 2.57 -7.11 11.37
CA VAL A 50 2.39 -7.14 12.82
C VAL A 50 1.04 -6.53 13.21
N GLU A 51 0.62 -6.75 14.45
CA GLU A 51 -0.49 -6.01 15.04
C GLU A 51 -0.17 -4.50 15.12
N PRO A 52 -1.18 -3.61 15.09
CA PRO A 52 -0.96 -2.19 15.27
C PRO A 52 -0.13 -1.90 16.53
N VAL A 53 0.90 -1.06 16.36
CA VAL A 53 1.79 -0.64 17.44
C VAL A 53 1.60 0.83 17.75
N GLU A 54 1.78 1.21 19.01
CA GLU A 54 1.81 2.61 19.38
C GLU A 54 3.06 3.28 18.78
N ILE A 55 2.82 4.33 18.00
CA ILE A 55 3.87 5.19 17.46
C ILE A 55 3.86 6.49 18.24
N THR A 56 5.04 6.92 18.68
CA THR A 56 5.24 8.19 19.40
C THR A 56 4.63 9.37 18.63
N PRO A 57 3.79 10.21 19.26
CA PRO A 57 3.22 11.39 18.62
C PRO A 57 4.26 12.26 17.92
N GLY A 58 3.91 12.78 16.74
CA GLY A 58 4.77 13.61 15.90
C GLY A 58 5.78 12.84 15.03
N THR A 59 5.87 11.52 15.16
CA THR A 59 6.76 10.69 14.32
C THR A 59 6.36 10.79 12.85
N VAL A 60 7.32 11.11 11.99
CA VAL A 60 7.17 11.00 10.54
C VAL A 60 7.02 9.53 10.18
N THR A 61 5.84 9.17 9.71
CA THR A 61 5.41 7.78 9.55
C THR A 61 5.02 7.53 8.11
N PHE A 62 5.75 6.64 7.44
CA PHE A 62 5.49 6.31 6.04
C PHE A 62 4.35 5.30 5.91
N CYS A 63 3.45 5.54 4.96
CA CYS A 63 2.31 4.66 4.72
C CYS A 63 1.86 4.65 3.25
N VAL A 64 1.16 3.61 2.84
CA VAL A 64 0.27 3.64 1.67
C VAL A 64 -1.14 3.83 2.21
N MET A 65 -1.88 4.83 1.72
CA MET A 65 -3.15 5.25 2.35
C MET A 65 -4.21 5.54 1.31
N ALA A 66 -5.31 4.79 1.37
CA ALA A 66 -6.54 5.13 0.71
C ALA A 66 -7.36 6.07 1.60
N ARG A 67 -7.86 7.16 1.03
CA ARG A 67 -8.76 8.11 1.69
C ARG A 67 -9.91 8.48 0.76
N MET A 68 -11.12 8.54 1.31
CA MET A 68 -12.26 9.16 0.66
C MET A 68 -12.94 10.11 1.63
N ASP A 69 -13.07 11.37 1.24
CA ASP A 69 -13.95 12.33 1.91
C ASP A 69 -15.31 12.31 1.20
N GLY A 70 -16.38 12.66 1.92
CA GLY A 70 -17.71 12.76 1.32
C GLY A 70 -18.61 13.77 2.02
N ASP A 71 -19.66 14.13 1.31
CA ASP A 71 -20.68 15.10 1.67
C ASP A 71 -21.93 14.42 2.26
N PRO A 72 -22.84 15.20 2.88
CA PRO A 72 -24.07 14.68 3.48
C PRO A 72 -24.88 13.77 2.55
N GLY A 73 -25.23 12.57 3.04
CA GLY A 73 -26.06 11.61 2.32
C GLY A 73 -25.31 10.70 1.34
N GLU A 74 -24.01 10.91 1.12
CA GLU A 74 -23.21 10.05 0.24
C GLU A 74 -22.81 8.72 0.91
N ARG A 75 -22.53 7.71 0.09
CA ARG A 75 -21.84 6.49 0.51
C ARG A 75 -20.41 6.54 -0.01
N ILE A 76 -19.45 6.49 0.89
CA ILE A 76 -18.03 6.50 0.58
C ILE A 76 -17.36 5.21 1.04
N GLY A 77 -16.19 4.92 0.47
CA GLY A 77 -15.33 3.85 0.95
C GLY A 77 -13.89 4.02 0.52
N ALA A 78 -13.00 3.43 1.31
CA ALA A 78 -11.56 3.41 1.11
C ALA A 78 -11.02 2.03 1.48
N GLY A 79 -10.03 1.55 0.74
CA GLY A 79 -9.48 0.23 0.94
C GLY A 79 -8.02 0.12 0.51
N ILE A 80 -7.27 -0.67 1.26
CA ILE A 80 -5.91 -1.08 0.94
C ILE A 80 -5.89 -2.59 0.80
N GLY A 81 -5.33 -3.09 -0.29
CA GLY A 81 -4.94 -4.49 -0.41
C GLY A 81 -3.44 -4.62 -0.50
N TRP A 82 -2.93 -5.74 0.00
CA TRP A 82 -1.53 -6.08 -0.09
C TRP A 82 -1.38 -7.55 -0.38
N GLY A 83 -0.32 -7.93 -1.08
CA GLY A 83 -0.12 -9.33 -1.46
C GLY A 83 1.29 -9.59 -1.91
N TRP A 84 1.69 -10.86 -1.87
CA TRP A 84 3.00 -11.29 -2.31
C TRP A 84 2.95 -11.74 -3.76
N ALA A 85 3.93 -11.34 -4.54
CA ALA A 85 4.10 -11.81 -5.91
C ALA A 85 5.51 -12.39 -6.11
N GLU A 86 5.61 -13.34 -7.03
CA GLU A 86 6.85 -14.09 -7.28
C GLU A 86 7.08 -14.27 -8.78
N LYS A 87 8.33 -14.13 -9.21
CA LYS A 87 8.79 -14.46 -10.56
C LYS A 87 9.16 -15.94 -10.67
N PRO A 88 9.20 -16.50 -11.90
CA PRO A 88 9.69 -17.86 -12.12
C PRO A 88 11.13 -18.13 -11.63
N ASP A 89 11.96 -17.09 -11.58
CA ASP A 89 13.35 -17.14 -11.08
C ASP A 89 13.47 -17.11 -9.55
N GLY A 90 12.34 -17.08 -8.83
CA GLY A 90 12.28 -17.05 -7.36
C GLY A 90 12.31 -15.64 -6.76
N LEU A 91 12.41 -14.57 -7.56
CA LEU A 91 12.35 -13.21 -7.04
C LEU A 91 10.94 -12.92 -6.49
N ARG A 92 10.85 -12.64 -5.18
CA ARG A 92 9.60 -12.36 -4.46
C ARG A 92 9.63 -11.02 -3.74
N TYR A 93 8.56 -10.25 -3.84
CA TYR A 93 8.30 -9.05 -3.02
C TYR A 93 6.80 -8.74 -3.02
N GLY A 94 6.36 -7.81 -2.16
CA GLY A 94 4.94 -7.51 -2.03
C GLY A 94 4.51 -6.25 -2.76
N PHE A 95 3.24 -6.24 -3.16
CA PHE A 95 2.54 -5.08 -3.72
C PHE A 95 1.49 -4.57 -2.74
N VAL A 96 1.21 -3.27 -2.82
CA VAL A 96 0.15 -2.60 -2.07
C VAL A 96 -0.71 -1.79 -3.04
N ALA A 97 -2.00 -2.07 -3.13
CA ALA A 97 -2.94 -1.32 -3.97
C ALA A 97 -3.93 -0.56 -3.09
N GLU A 98 -4.25 0.66 -3.49
CA GLU A 98 -5.30 1.48 -2.88
C GLU A 98 -6.50 1.57 -3.82
N ALA A 99 -7.70 1.60 -3.24
CA ALA A 99 -8.93 1.96 -3.93
C ALA A 99 -9.78 2.83 -3.02
N HIS A 100 -10.45 3.82 -3.59
CA HIS A 100 -11.38 4.67 -2.87
C HIS A 100 -12.44 5.22 -3.80
N GLY A 101 -13.48 5.82 -3.23
CA GLY A 101 -14.55 6.49 -3.98
C GLY A 101 -15.93 6.24 -3.40
N TYR A 102 -16.95 6.59 -4.18
CA TYR A 102 -18.36 6.33 -3.88
C TYR A 102 -18.72 4.85 -4.11
N LYS A 103 -18.07 3.97 -3.35
CA LYS A 103 -18.03 2.52 -3.61
C LYS A 103 -18.48 1.74 -2.38
N ASP A 104 -19.08 0.59 -2.63
CA ASP A 104 -19.30 -0.45 -1.63
C ASP A 104 -18.07 -1.36 -1.48
N PHE A 105 -18.09 -2.24 -0.47
CA PHE A 105 -17.00 -3.17 -0.22
C PHE A 105 -16.67 -4.06 -1.43
N LYS A 106 -17.68 -4.52 -2.16
CA LYS A 106 -17.49 -5.40 -3.31
C LYS A 106 -16.76 -4.70 -4.46
N SER A 107 -17.09 -3.44 -4.71
CA SER A 107 -16.45 -2.63 -5.74
C SER A 107 -15.01 -2.28 -5.37
N LEU A 108 -14.76 -1.94 -4.09
CA LEU A 108 -13.41 -1.71 -3.56
C LEU A 108 -12.54 -2.97 -3.70
N GLU A 109 -13.01 -4.11 -3.22
CA GLU A 109 -12.26 -5.37 -3.25
C GLU A 109 -11.88 -5.78 -4.67
N ARG A 110 -12.83 -5.66 -5.61
CA ARG A 110 -12.58 -5.95 -7.03
C ARG A 110 -11.48 -5.05 -7.61
N GLU A 111 -11.55 -3.74 -7.37
CA GLU A 111 -10.58 -2.78 -7.90
C GLU A 111 -9.17 -3.00 -7.32
N ILE A 112 -9.10 -3.29 -6.02
CA ILE A 112 -7.86 -3.65 -5.33
C ILE A 112 -7.27 -4.92 -5.95
N PHE A 113 -8.09 -5.96 -6.13
CA PHE A 113 -7.63 -7.23 -6.70
C PHE A 113 -7.11 -7.07 -8.13
N GLU A 114 -7.85 -6.38 -9.00
CA GLU A 114 -7.42 -6.14 -10.39
C GLU A 114 -6.14 -5.28 -10.43
N SER A 115 -6.01 -4.31 -9.52
CA SER A 115 -4.80 -3.50 -9.41
C SER A 115 -3.59 -4.33 -8.97
N LEU A 116 -3.70 -5.17 -7.93
CA LEU A 116 -2.63 -6.07 -7.49
C LEU A 116 -2.23 -7.06 -8.60
N LYS A 117 -3.22 -7.61 -9.30
CA LYS A 117 -3.00 -8.53 -10.42
C LYS A 117 -2.28 -7.85 -11.58
N GLU A 118 -2.68 -6.63 -11.94
CA GLU A 118 -2.02 -5.85 -12.99
C GLU A 118 -0.58 -5.47 -12.60
N MET A 119 -0.37 -5.02 -11.34
CA MET A 119 0.96 -4.71 -10.82
C MET A 119 1.92 -5.90 -10.92
N ALA A 120 1.45 -7.11 -10.63
CA ALA A 120 2.21 -8.34 -10.79
C ALA A 120 2.45 -8.66 -12.28
N ARG A 121 1.41 -8.59 -13.11
CA ARG A 121 1.47 -8.92 -14.54
C ARG A 121 2.51 -8.07 -15.28
N ILE A 122 2.50 -6.74 -15.09
CA ILE A 122 3.44 -5.84 -15.79
C ILE A 122 4.90 -6.05 -15.37
N ARG A 123 5.14 -6.70 -14.23
CA ARG A 123 6.47 -7.05 -13.72
C ARG A 123 6.87 -8.49 -14.02
N GLY A 124 6.06 -9.23 -14.78
CA GLY A 124 6.29 -10.65 -15.07
C GLY A 124 6.22 -11.53 -13.82
N MET A 125 5.45 -11.13 -12.81
CA MET A 125 5.28 -11.84 -11.56
C MET A 125 3.90 -12.47 -11.48
N LYS A 126 3.79 -13.57 -10.74
CA LYS A 126 2.53 -14.20 -10.36
C LYS A 126 2.15 -13.74 -8.95
N LEU A 127 0.94 -13.20 -8.79
CA LEU A 127 0.36 -12.93 -7.47
C LEU A 127 0.09 -14.28 -6.77
N ILE A 128 0.64 -14.45 -5.56
CA ILE A 128 0.57 -15.69 -4.78
C ILE A 128 -0.62 -15.67 -3.83
N ASN A 129 -0.77 -14.56 -3.12
CA ASN A 129 -1.87 -14.31 -2.20
C ASN A 129 -2.10 -12.80 -2.10
N TYR A 130 -3.22 -12.44 -1.51
CA TYR A 130 -3.51 -11.07 -1.12
C TYR A 130 -4.48 -11.05 0.05
N ASP A 131 -4.45 -9.95 0.78
CA ASP A 131 -5.39 -9.59 1.83
C ASP A 131 -5.89 -8.16 1.58
N VAL A 132 -7.00 -7.81 2.23
CA VAL A 132 -7.61 -6.47 2.12
C VAL A 132 -8.04 -5.94 3.48
N LYS A 133 -7.96 -4.62 3.65
CA LYS A 133 -8.59 -3.85 4.72
C LYS A 133 -9.38 -2.74 4.06
N MET A 134 -10.66 -2.67 4.37
CA MET A 134 -11.58 -1.73 3.76
C MET A 134 -12.46 -1.10 4.82
N GLU A 135 -12.88 0.12 4.54
CA GLU A 135 -13.79 0.90 5.36
C GLU A 135 -14.85 1.52 4.44
N SER A 136 -16.10 1.51 4.86
CA SER A 136 -17.21 2.14 4.13
C SER A 136 -18.15 2.84 5.10
N LEU A 137 -18.69 3.98 4.66
CA LEU A 137 -19.52 4.85 5.47
C LEU A 137 -20.68 5.39 4.64
N SER A 138 -21.90 5.29 5.18
CA SER A 138 -23.03 6.09 4.73
C SER A 138 -23.09 7.34 5.60
N ILE A 139 -22.93 8.50 4.98
CA ILE A 139 -22.81 9.77 5.68
C ILE A 139 -24.21 10.25 6.06
N PRO A 140 -24.49 10.53 7.35
CA PRO A 140 -25.77 11.10 7.75
C PRO A 140 -26.04 12.44 7.05
N LYS A 141 -27.31 12.85 7.03
CA LYS A 141 -27.66 14.21 6.62
C LYS A 141 -26.95 15.23 7.52
N ASP A 142 -26.57 16.37 6.94
CA ASP A 142 -25.92 17.51 7.61
C ASP A 142 -24.54 17.23 8.22
N MET A 143 -23.88 16.15 7.80
CA MET A 143 -22.54 15.78 8.27
C MET A 143 -21.59 15.60 7.08
N TYR A 144 -20.32 15.96 7.26
CA TYR A 144 -19.23 15.49 6.42
C TYR A 144 -18.77 14.10 6.87
N GLY A 145 -18.22 13.30 5.95
CA GLY A 145 -17.69 11.98 6.25
C GLY A 145 -16.28 11.78 5.70
N CYS A 146 -15.53 10.87 6.33
CA CYS A 146 -14.25 10.39 5.83
C CYS A 146 -14.09 8.90 6.11
N ALA A 147 -13.56 8.18 5.13
CA ALA A 147 -13.13 6.79 5.22
C ALA A 147 -11.64 6.71 4.90
N VAL A 148 -10.87 6.02 5.76
CA VAL A 148 -9.43 5.82 5.59
C VAL A 148 -9.10 4.34 5.76
N ALA A 149 -8.23 3.82 4.91
CA ALA A 149 -7.52 2.55 5.12
C ALA A 149 -6.04 2.77 4.82
N ALA A 150 -5.15 2.25 5.67
CA ALA A 150 -3.72 2.48 5.54
C ALA A 150 -2.89 1.23 5.85
N LEU A 151 -1.87 1.00 5.03
CA LEU A 151 -0.73 0.15 5.38
C LEU A 151 0.39 1.04 5.89
N VAL A 152 0.80 0.83 7.13
CA VAL A 152 1.73 1.70 7.86
C VAL A 152 3.03 0.95 8.09
N PHE A 153 4.15 1.54 7.66
CA PHE A 153 5.46 1.01 7.96
C PHE A 153 5.86 1.41 9.39
N VAL A 154 6.18 0.41 10.22
CA VAL A 154 6.63 0.65 11.59
C VAL A 154 7.98 1.39 11.53
N PRO A 155 8.18 2.51 12.27
CA PRO A 155 9.45 3.23 12.28
C PRO A 155 10.64 2.30 12.53
N TRP A 156 11.70 2.48 11.73
CA TRP A 156 12.87 1.61 11.73
C TRP A 156 14.16 2.38 12.05
N GLY A 157 15.13 1.67 12.61
CA GLY A 157 16.44 2.22 12.94
C GLY A 157 17.43 2.25 11.77
N PHE A 158 18.59 2.84 12.02
CA PHE A 158 19.70 2.88 11.05
C PHE A 158 20.18 1.48 10.63
N GLU A 159 20.29 0.55 11.59
CA GLU A 159 20.73 -0.82 11.30
C GLU A 159 19.78 -1.55 10.33
N GLU A 160 18.47 -1.40 10.52
CA GLU A 160 17.47 -1.94 9.60
C GLU A 160 17.54 -1.29 8.21
N THR A 161 18.08 -0.07 8.11
CA THR A 161 18.34 0.62 6.84
C THR A 161 19.46 -0.05 6.04
N LEU A 162 20.49 -0.54 6.72
CA LEU A 162 21.66 -1.19 6.09
C LEU A 162 21.45 -2.68 5.76
N ARG A 163 20.33 -3.26 6.20
CA ARG A 163 20.01 -4.67 6.00
C ARG A 163 19.98 -5.05 4.51
N LYS A 164 20.76 -6.07 4.15
CA LYS A 164 20.73 -6.69 2.82
C LYS A 164 19.78 -7.87 2.84
N VAL A 165 18.71 -7.80 2.06
CA VAL A 165 17.90 -8.98 1.71
C VAL A 165 18.58 -9.65 0.52
N PRO A 166 18.69 -10.99 0.48
CA PRO A 166 19.07 -11.70 -0.73
C PRO A 166 18.08 -11.36 -1.86
N PHE A 167 18.42 -10.36 -2.64
CA PHE A 167 17.70 -9.97 -3.85
C PHE A 167 18.49 -10.59 -4.99
N GLN A 168 18.15 -11.83 -5.35
CA GLN A 168 18.62 -12.38 -6.62
C GLN A 168 17.88 -11.66 -7.74
N ALA A 169 18.44 -10.51 -8.14
CA ALA A 169 18.15 -9.92 -9.43
C ALA A 169 18.78 -10.82 -10.49
N GLY A 170 18.19 -11.99 -10.75
CA GLY A 170 18.44 -12.67 -12.00
C GLY A 170 17.90 -11.77 -13.11
N LEU A 171 18.77 -11.14 -13.89
CA LEU A 171 18.38 -10.79 -15.25
C LEU A 171 17.97 -12.11 -15.92
N PRO A 172 16.82 -12.20 -16.59
CA PRO A 172 16.53 -13.33 -17.44
C PRO A 172 17.70 -13.51 -18.41
N ALA A 173 18.30 -14.70 -18.47
CA ALA A 173 19.46 -15.02 -19.30
C ALA A 173 19.28 -14.62 -20.78
N GLU A 174 18.04 -14.47 -21.22
CA GLU A 174 17.62 -14.04 -22.56
C GLU A 174 18.01 -12.57 -22.89
N LEU A 175 18.22 -11.71 -21.88
CA LEU A 175 18.63 -10.32 -22.07
C LEU A 175 20.15 -10.11 -22.04
N GLU A 176 20.93 -11.05 -21.50
CA GLU A 176 22.40 -11.00 -21.54
C GLU A 176 22.94 -11.42 -22.92
N GLU A 177 22.33 -12.44 -23.55
CA GLU A 177 22.73 -12.88 -24.90
C GLU A 177 22.54 -11.80 -25.98
N THR A 178 21.50 -10.95 -25.85
CA THR A 178 21.22 -9.88 -26.80
C THR A 178 22.16 -8.69 -26.63
N ALA A 179 22.61 -8.40 -25.41
CA ALA A 179 23.63 -7.39 -25.14
C ALA A 179 25.02 -7.83 -25.63
N GLU A 180 25.43 -9.08 -25.39
CA GLU A 180 26.71 -9.61 -25.87
C GLU A 180 26.78 -9.70 -27.40
N LYS A 181 25.72 -10.16 -28.08
CA LYS A 181 25.67 -10.22 -29.55
C LYS A 181 25.72 -8.83 -30.20
N SER A 182 25.20 -7.80 -29.52
CA SER A 182 25.26 -6.40 -29.97
C SER A 182 26.66 -5.78 -29.78
N GLN A 183 27.34 -6.10 -28.67
CA GLN A 183 28.70 -5.65 -28.38
C GLN A 183 29.74 -6.29 -29.33
N ILE A 184 29.60 -7.60 -29.62
CA ILE A 184 30.51 -8.34 -30.52
C ILE A 184 30.40 -7.86 -31.98
N ARG A 185 29.20 -7.43 -32.42
CA ARG A 185 29.00 -6.86 -33.76
C ARG A 185 29.62 -5.47 -33.93
N LYS A 186 29.73 -4.67 -32.86
CA LYS A 186 30.34 -3.33 -32.91
C LYS A 186 31.88 -3.33 -32.89
N ASN A 187 32.50 -4.39 -32.38
CA ASN A 187 33.96 -4.52 -32.33
C ASN A 187 34.58 -5.25 -33.55
N ARG A 188 33.77 -5.55 -34.57
CA ARG A 188 34.20 -6.20 -35.83
C ARG A 188 34.03 -5.32 -37.07
N LEU A 189 33.84 -4.01 -36.91
CA LEU A 189 33.85 -3.01 -37.98
C LEU A 189 35.00 -2.03 -37.77
#